data_AF-A0A2E5IDB8-F1
#
_entry.id   AF-A0A2E5IDB8-F1
#
_cell.length_a   1.000
_cell.length_b   1.000
_cell.length_c   1.000
_cell.angle_alpha   90.00
_cell.angle_beta   90.00
_cell.angle_gamma   90.00
#
_symmetry.space_group_name_H-M   'P 1'
#
loop_
_entity.id
_entity.type
_entity.pdbx_description
1 polymer ?
#
loop_
_entity_poly.entity_id
_entity_poly.type
_entity_poly.pdbx_seq_one_letter_code
_entity_poly.pdbx_strand_id
1 'polypeptide(L)'
;MNNVPAYTIPNFNNNPANIAIWAQASFFIYMCVSSFYDLDTLALSSDPDYAFSAITGIGAVVLLFQVRYNRLIALLIVPLLAVFEDPFFLIFGLVWFGPLIFLPAMAYDEFEQRPLFGVWTKKGWGTVLLSLFLLFNIVNTDIPDIATEDRIVEDYDSDYDGIDGVVADCEAASDCSFLEAEGDETEVTTAWEVGSMEKNLAYIGLAILPLSIIALIGRASGSLEIGSLTPTLAGVGLVGFFWIDTILWNMVTHAGINLEDLFLLPVSGVILMSIHGLYTLPLSDSQ
;
A
#
# COMPACT_ATOMS: atom_id res chain seq x y z
N MET A 1 37.41 -9.90 -18.19
CA MET A 1 36.27 -9.65 -17.28
C MET A 1 35.18 -9.02 -18.10
N ASN A 2 34.04 -9.69 -18.29
CA ASN A 2 32.91 -9.09 -18.98
C ASN A 2 32.38 -7.96 -18.09
N ASN A 3 32.50 -6.72 -18.56
CA ASN A 3 31.94 -5.54 -17.90
C ASN A 3 30.41 -5.59 -18.04
N VAL A 4 29.76 -6.38 -17.19
CA VAL A 4 28.33 -6.23 -16.95
C VAL A 4 28.16 -4.88 -16.24
N PRO A 5 27.42 -3.92 -16.81
CA PRO A 5 27.26 -2.62 -16.20
C PRO A 5 26.61 -2.77 -14.82
N ALA A 6 27.10 -2.01 -13.84
CA ALA A 6 26.63 -2.08 -12.45
C ALA A 6 25.19 -1.57 -12.25
N TYR A 7 24.68 -0.81 -13.23
CA TYR A 7 23.35 -0.22 -13.27
C TYR A 7 22.89 -0.08 -14.73
N THR A 8 21.59 0.09 -14.94
CA THR A 8 20.99 0.45 -16.23
C THR A 8 20.40 1.85 -16.17
N ILE A 9 20.31 2.51 -17.33
CA ILE A 9 19.64 3.81 -17.41
C ILE A 9 18.13 3.54 -17.33
N PRO A 10 17.37 4.33 -16.54
CA PRO A 10 15.93 4.17 -16.44
C PRO A 10 15.27 4.22 -17.82
N ASN A 11 14.40 3.26 -18.09
CA ASN A 11 13.71 3.18 -19.37
C ASN A 11 12.40 3.98 -19.31
N PHE A 12 12.21 4.89 -20.27
CA PHE A 12 11.02 5.73 -20.39
C PHE A 12 9.95 5.13 -21.31
N ASN A 13 10.13 3.90 -21.79
CA ASN A 13 9.10 3.23 -22.57
C ASN A 13 7.90 2.89 -21.67
N ASN A 14 6.70 3.13 -22.17
CA ASN A 14 5.43 2.91 -21.45
C ASN A 14 4.99 1.43 -21.42
N ASN A 15 5.93 0.49 -21.40
CA ASN A 15 5.55 -0.92 -21.25
C ASN A 15 5.14 -1.18 -19.78
N PRO A 16 4.28 -2.17 -19.51
CA PRO A 16 3.77 -2.42 -18.16
C PRO A 16 4.86 -2.71 -17.11
N ALA A 17 5.96 -3.38 -17.49
CA ALA A 17 7.09 -3.65 -16.60
C ALA A 17 7.81 -2.37 -16.14
N ASN A 18 8.11 -1.46 -17.07
CA ASN A 18 8.71 -0.17 -16.75
C ASN A 18 7.76 0.69 -15.92
N ILE A 19 6.45 0.70 -16.23
CA ILE A 19 5.46 1.41 -15.42
C ILE A 19 5.46 0.88 -13.99
N ALA A 20 5.57 -0.45 -13.79
CA ALA A 20 5.69 -1.03 -12.47
C ALA A 20 6.95 -0.56 -11.73
N ILE A 21 8.11 -0.50 -12.39
CA ILE A 21 9.36 0.01 -11.79
C ILE A 21 9.22 1.49 -11.41
N TRP A 22 8.66 2.31 -12.30
CA TRP A 22 8.42 3.72 -12.02
C TRP A 22 7.44 3.90 -10.86
N ALA A 23 6.37 3.10 -10.81
CA ALA A 23 5.44 3.12 -9.68
C ALA A 23 6.12 2.72 -8.37
N GLN A 24 6.98 1.69 -8.37
CA GLN A 24 7.77 1.32 -7.20
C GLN A 24 8.72 2.45 -6.78
N ALA A 25 9.47 3.02 -7.72
CA ALA A 25 10.37 4.13 -7.43
C ALA A 25 9.60 5.34 -6.87
N SER A 26 8.45 5.68 -7.45
CA SER A 26 7.57 6.74 -6.96
C SER A 26 7.05 6.48 -5.56
N PHE A 27 6.73 5.23 -5.21
CA PHE A 27 6.36 4.87 -3.83
C PHE A 27 7.49 5.16 -2.84
N PHE A 28 8.73 4.79 -3.18
CA PHE A 28 9.89 5.10 -2.34
C PHE A 28 10.23 6.59 -2.32
N ILE A 29 10.01 7.32 -3.41
CA ILE A 29 10.16 8.79 -3.43
C ILE A 29 9.12 9.45 -2.55
N TYR A 30 7.86 8.98 -2.60
CA TYR A 30 6.80 9.46 -1.72
C TYR A 30 7.21 9.33 -0.26
N MET A 31 7.62 8.14 0.18
CA MET A 31 8.05 7.92 1.58
C MET A 31 9.27 8.79 1.95
N CYS A 32 10.20 8.96 1.01
CA CYS A 32 11.35 9.84 1.20
C CYS A 32 10.91 11.27 1.48
N VAL A 33 9.97 11.80 0.71
CA VAL A 33 9.47 13.17 0.89
C VAL A 33 8.62 13.30 2.15
N SER A 34 7.66 12.39 2.38
CA SER A 34 6.76 12.45 3.53
C SER A 34 7.50 12.33 4.87
N SER A 35 8.69 11.73 4.90
CA SER A 35 9.50 11.61 6.11
C SER A 35 10.15 12.90 6.63
N PHE A 36 10.24 13.95 5.81
CA PHE A 36 10.80 15.25 6.25
C PHE A 36 9.93 16.45 5.85
N TYR A 37 8.86 16.21 5.11
CA TYR A 37 7.95 17.22 4.61
C TYR A 37 6.52 16.76 4.86
N ASP A 38 5.82 17.51 5.70
CA ASP A 38 4.41 17.33 5.95
C ASP A 38 3.63 17.78 4.70
N LEU A 39 2.94 16.81 4.08
CA LEU A 39 2.25 17.00 2.82
C LEU A 39 0.92 17.73 3.00
N ASP A 40 0.30 17.66 4.18
CA ASP A 40 -0.96 18.30 4.46
C ASP A 40 -0.77 19.78 4.77
N THR A 41 0.22 20.11 5.60
CA THR A 41 0.53 21.52 5.94
C THR A 41 1.45 22.19 4.92
N LEU A 42 2.00 21.41 3.97
CA LEU A 42 2.98 21.87 2.98
C LEU A 42 4.17 22.58 3.66
N ALA A 43 4.67 21.98 4.73
CA ALA A 43 5.76 22.51 5.54
C ALA A 43 6.81 21.43 5.85
N LEU A 44 7.98 21.85 6.34
CA LEU A 44 8.96 20.89 6.86
C LEU A 44 8.40 20.25 8.14
N SER A 45 8.55 18.94 8.25
CA SER A 45 8.16 18.20 9.47
C SER A 45 8.89 18.77 10.68
N SER A 46 8.17 18.86 11.81
CA SER A 46 8.74 19.24 13.11
C SER A 46 9.66 18.15 13.68
N ASP A 47 9.48 16.90 13.25
CA ASP A 47 10.30 15.76 13.66
C ASP A 47 10.68 14.89 12.44
N PRO A 48 11.67 15.33 11.64
CA PRO A 48 12.03 14.64 10.41
C PRO A 48 12.87 13.38 10.68
N ASP A 49 12.45 12.24 10.13
CA ASP A 49 13.27 11.02 10.12
C ASP A 49 14.22 11.00 8.92
N TYR A 50 15.41 11.58 9.12
CA TYR A 50 16.46 11.60 8.11
C TYR A 50 17.02 10.22 7.76
N ALA A 51 16.98 9.25 8.68
CA ALA A 51 17.47 7.90 8.41
C ALA A 51 16.49 7.19 7.46
N PHE A 52 15.19 7.24 7.76
CA PHE A 52 14.15 6.71 6.91
C PHE A 52 14.12 7.42 5.54
N SER A 53 14.24 8.75 5.50
CA SER A 53 14.37 9.52 4.26
C SER A 53 15.53 9.06 3.38
N ALA A 54 16.72 8.88 3.98
CA ALA A 54 17.89 8.45 3.22
C ALA A 54 17.73 7.03 2.65
N ILE A 55 17.19 6.11 3.44
CA ILE A 55 17.03 4.71 3.02
C ILE A 55 15.96 4.58 1.93
N THR A 56 14.83 5.28 2.07
CA THR A 56 13.77 5.30 1.06
C THR A 56 14.26 5.95 -0.23
N GLY A 57 14.99 7.06 -0.15
CA GLY A 57 15.65 7.70 -1.30
C GLY A 57 16.64 6.77 -2.01
N ILE A 58 17.49 6.06 -1.26
CA ILE A 58 18.39 5.04 -1.82
C ILE A 58 17.57 3.93 -2.50
N GLY A 59 16.52 3.44 -1.85
CA GLY A 59 15.57 2.47 -2.38
C GLY A 59 15.01 2.89 -3.74
N ALA A 60 14.50 4.12 -3.86
CA ALA A 60 14.00 4.67 -5.11
C ALA A 60 15.06 4.65 -6.21
N VAL A 61 16.26 5.15 -5.93
CA VAL A 61 17.35 5.24 -6.91
C VAL A 61 17.81 3.85 -7.35
N VAL A 62 18.05 2.92 -6.42
CA VAL A 62 18.54 1.58 -6.81
C VAL A 62 17.52 0.80 -7.63
N LEU A 63 16.22 0.97 -7.33
CA LEU A 63 15.14 0.37 -8.12
C LEU A 63 15.06 0.99 -9.51
N LEU A 64 15.06 2.32 -9.60
CA LEU A 64 14.91 3.06 -10.85
C LEU A 64 16.08 2.82 -11.82
N PHE A 65 17.31 2.80 -11.31
CA PHE A 65 18.53 2.52 -12.08
C PHE A 65 18.86 1.02 -12.19
N GLN A 66 17.97 0.16 -11.69
CA GLN A 66 18.10 -1.29 -11.68
C GLN A 66 19.50 -1.78 -11.29
N VAL A 67 20.03 -1.22 -10.20
CA VAL A 67 21.36 -1.58 -9.68
C VAL A 67 21.37 -3.08 -9.36
N ARG A 68 22.52 -3.73 -9.48
CA ARG A 68 22.66 -5.13 -9.07
C ARG A 68 22.20 -5.31 -7.61
N TYR A 69 21.30 -6.26 -7.37
CA TYR A 69 20.65 -6.50 -6.06
C TYR A 69 19.70 -5.39 -5.59
N ASN A 70 19.23 -4.52 -6.47
CA ASN A 70 18.29 -3.42 -6.16
C ASN A 70 17.13 -3.81 -5.24
N ARG A 71 16.47 -4.94 -5.47
CA ARG A 71 15.33 -5.41 -4.68
C ARG A 71 15.74 -5.74 -3.24
N LEU A 72 16.89 -6.39 -3.05
CA LEU A 72 17.42 -6.69 -1.71
C LEU A 72 17.82 -5.41 -0.99
N ILE A 73 18.45 -4.47 -1.70
CA ILE A 73 18.82 -3.17 -1.15
C ILE A 73 17.57 -2.39 -0.74
N ALA A 74 16.53 -2.36 -1.58
CA ALA A 74 15.26 -1.72 -1.25
C ALA A 74 14.57 -2.39 -0.06
N LEU A 75 14.66 -3.71 0.09
CA LEU A 75 14.08 -4.45 1.23
C LEU A 75 14.79 -4.16 2.56
N LEU A 76 16.03 -3.64 2.55
CA LEU A 76 16.74 -3.27 3.77
C LEU A 76 16.03 -2.18 4.58
N ILE A 77 15.07 -1.47 3.99
CA ILE A 77 14.19 -0.54 4.70
C ILE A 77 13.48 -1.21 5.88
N VAL A 78 13.04 -2.46 5.72
CA VAL A 78 12.25 -3.19 6.73
C VAL A 78 13.06 -3.49 7.99
N PRO A 79 14.23 -4.16 7.93
CA PRO A 79 15.01 -4.41 9.13
C PRO A 79 15.60 -3.12 9.74
N LEU A 80 15.76 -2.05 8.95
CA LEU A 80 16.19 -0.76 9.50
C LEU A 80 15.07 -0.10 10.32
N LEU A 81 13.85 -0.02 9.76
CA LEU A 81 12.67 0.44 10.50
C LEU A 81 12.42 -0.38 11.76
N ALA A 82 12.55 -1.71 11.67
CA ALA A 82 12.37 -2.56 12.83
C ALA A 82 13.39 -2.34 13.96
N VAL A 83 14.56 -1.76 13.64
CA VAL A 83 15.60 -1.43 14.64
C VAL A 83 15.40 -0.01 15.19
N PHE A 84 14.92 0.92 14.37
CA PHE A 84 14.81 2.33 14.73
C PHE A 84 13.46 2.70 15.35
N GLU A 85 12.38 2.04 14.95
CA GLU A 85 11.02 2.34 15.39
C GLU A 85 10.48 1.22 16.29
N ASP A 86 10.14 0.07 15.72
CA ASP A 86 9.51 -1.02 16.47
C ASP A 86 9.93 -2.41 15.95
N PRO A 87 10.50 -3.30 16.80
CA PRO A 87 10.80 -4.68 16.40
C PRO A 87 9.60 -5.47 15.87
N PHE A 88 8.36 -5.16 16.28
CA PHE A 88 7.15 -5.78 15.74
C PHE A 88 6.89 -5.39 14.27
N PHE A 89 7.42 -4.24 13.84
CA PHE A 89 7.37 -3.79 12.45
C PHE A 89 8.08 -4.76 11.50
N LEU A 90 9.00 -5.61 11.98
CA LEU A 90 9.75 -6.51 11.09
C LEU A 90 8.84 -7.46 10.31
N ILE A 91 7.84 -8.05 10.97
CA ILE A 91 6.91 -8.99 10.33
C ILE A 91 5.96 -8.21 9.42
N PHE A 92 5.38 -7.11 9.94
CA PHE A 92 4.48 -6.22 9.22
C PHE A 92 5.12 -5.69 7.93
N GLY A 93 6.29 -5.07 8.07
CA GLY A 93 7.05 -4.49 6.97
C GLY A 93 7.44 -5.54 5.92
N LEU A 94 7.79 -6.76 6.31
CA LEU A 94 8.10 -7.81 5.34
C LEU A 94 6.87 -8.24 4.54
N VAL A 95 5.71 -8.34 5.18
CA VAL A 95 4.46 -8.77 4.55
C VAL A 95 3.91 -7.70 3.60
N TRP A 96 4.17 -6.41 3.85
CA TRP A 96 3.66 -5.33 3.01
C TRP A 96 4.69 -4.83 1.98
N PHE A 97 5.93 -4.52 2.39
CA PHE A 97 6.98 -4.05 1.48
C PHE A 97 7.54 -5.16 0.60
N GLY A 98 7.62 -6.39 1.12
CA GLY A 98 8.11 -7.55 0.37
C GLY A 98 7.36 -7.74 -0.95
N PRO A 99 6.02 -7.88 -0.93
CA PRO A 99 5.21 -7.90 -2.14
C PRO A 99 5.42 -6.65 -3.01
N LEU A 100 5.35 -5.44 -2.46
CA LEU A 100 5.53 -4.22 -3.27
C LEU A 100 6.86 -4.18 -4.03
N ILE A 101 7.94 -4.73 -3.47
CA ILE A 101 9.27 -4.76 -4.09
C ILE A 101 9.43 -5.91 -5.09
N PHE A 102 8.95 -7.11 -4.75
CA PHE A 102 9.24 -8.33 -5.52
C PHE A 102 8.14 -8.71 -6.52
N LEU A 103 6.91 -8.27 -6.31
CA LEU A 103 5.76 -8.66 -7.14
C LEU A 103 5.95 -8.30 -8.63
N PRO A 104 6.39 -7.08 -9.01
CA PRO A 104 6.69 -6.77 -10.42
C PRO A 104 7.79 -7.66 -11.01
N ALA A 105 8.83 -7.95 -10.25
CA ALA A 105 9.93 -8.79 -10.72
C ALA A 105 9.46 -10.22 -11.01
N MET A 106 8.55 -10.75 -10.19
CA MET A 106 7.93 -12.07 -10.40
C MET A 106 6.92 -12.07 -11.56
N ALA A 107 6.22 -10.95 -11.79
CA ALA A 107 5.23 -10.80 -12.84
C ALA A 107 5.84 -10.70 -14.25
N TYR A 108 6.98 -10.03 -14.37
CA TYR A 108 7.63 -9.76 -15.66
C TYR A 108 8.92 -10.54 -15.91
N ASP A 109 9.27 -11.47 -15.02
CA ASP A 109 10.50 -12.25 -15.09
C ASP A 109 11.76 -11.35 -15.15
N GLU A 110 11.80 -10.33 -14.29
CA GLU A 110 12.95 -9.44 -14.25
C GLU A 110 14.17 -10.14 -13.61
N PHE A 111 15.32 -10.01 -14.27
CA PHE A 111 16.67 -10.32 -13.75
C PHE A 111 17.04 -11.78 -13.46
N GLU A 112 16.53 -12.75 -14.21
CA GLU A 112 16.88 -14.17 -13.97
C GLU A 112 16.68 -14.58 -12.50
N GLN A 113 15.86 -13.84 -11.73
CA GLN A 113 15.74 -14.03 -10.29
C GLN A 113 15.23 -15.44 -10.06
N ARG A 114 16.00 -16.26 -9.33
CA ARG A 114 15.53 -17.59 -8.96
C ARG A 114 14.26 -17.44 -8.13
N PRO A 115 13.28 -18.35 -8.26
CA PRO A 115 12.13 -18.36 -7.37
C PRO A 115 12.60 -18.27 -5.91
N LEU A 116 11.91 -17.43 -5.12
CA LEU A 116 12.30 -17.10 -3.73
C LEU A 116 12.62 -18.37 -2.92
N PHE A 117 11.83 -19.43 -3.12
CA PHE A 117 12.10 -20.79 -2.61
C PHE A 117 11.48 -21.86 -3.55
N GLY A 118 12.10 -23.03 -3.68
CA GLY A 118 11.42 -24.27 -4.12
C GLY A 118 10.67 -24.30 -5.48
N VAL A 119 9.78 -25.31 -5.59
CA VAL A 119 9.22 -25.99 -6.78
C VAL A 119 8.32 -25.14 -7.70
N TRP A 120 7.93 -23.93 -7.29
CA TRP A 120 6.93 -23.12 -7.99
C TRP A 120 7.56 -22.16 -9.00
N THR A 121 6.84 -21.91 -10.10
CA THR A 121 7.25 -20.93 -11.13
C THR A 121 7.26 -19.51 -10.56
N LYS A 122 7.96 -18.58 -11.21
CA LYS A 122 7.97 -17.15 -10.80
C LYS A 122 6.57 -16.56 -10.73
N LYS A 123 5.70 -16.90 -11.68
CA LYS A 123 4.28 -16.52 -11.65
C LYS A 123 3.50 -17.14 -10.47
N GLY A 124 3.83 -18.36 -10.08
CA GLY A 124 3.29 -18.99 -8.87
C GLY A 124 3.65 -18.17 -7.62
N TRP A 125 4.93 -17.80 -7.48
CA TRP A 125 5.38 -16.93 -6.39
C TRP A 125 4.77 -15.52 -6.45
N GLY A 126 4.62 -14.95 -7.64
CA GLY A 126 3.93 -13.67 -7.82
C GLY A 126 2.47 -13.73 -7.36
N THR A 127 1.76 -14.83 -7.63
CA THR A 127 0.41 -15.06 -7.10
C THR A 127 0.41 -15.12 -5.57
N VAL A 128 1.37 -15.83 -4.95
CA VAL A 128 1.49 -15.91 -3.48
C VAL A 128 1.74 -14.54 -2.87
N LEU A 129 2.68 -13.77 -3.42
CA LEU A 129 2.97 -12.41 -2.97
C LEU A 129 1.75 -11.49 -3.11
N LEU A 130 1.01 -11.61 -4.21
CA LEU A 130 -0.25 -10.87 -4.39
C LEU A 130 -1.24 -11.26 -3.29
N SER A 131 -1.46 -12.56 -3.05
CA SER A 131 -2.39 -13.02 -2.02
C SER A 131 -2.01 -12.55 -0.62
N LEU A 132 -0.72 -12.56 -0.28
CA LEU A 132 -0.23 -12.05 1.01
C LEU A 132 -0.50 -10.55 1.16
N PHE A 133 -0.18 -9.77 0.11
CA PHE A 133 -0.47 -8.33 0.10
C PHE A 133 -1.97 -8.06 0.26
N LEU A 134 -2.82 -8.76 -0.50
CA LEU A 134 -4.27 -8.61 -0.40
C LEU A 134 -4.79 -8.97 0.98
N LEU A 135 -4.40 -10.14 1.51
CA LEU A 135 -4.85 -10.60 2.82
C LEU A 135 -4.50 -9.58 3.91
N PHE A 136 -3.31 -9.01 3.86
CA PHE A 136 -2.90 -7.99 4.80
C PHE A 136 -3.76 -6.74 4.71
N ASN A 137 -3.95 -6.17 3.52
CA ASN A 137 -4.77 -4.95 3.36
C ASN A 137 -6.25 -5.21 3.67
N ILE A 138 -6.76 -6.43 3.46
CA ILE A 138 -8.12 -6.83 3.82
C ILE A 138 -8.29 -7.00 5.34
N VAL A 139 -7.23 -7.34 6.07
CA VAL A 139 -7.29 -7.42 7.55
C VAL A 139 -7.19 -6.02 8.17
N ASN A 140 -6.58 -5.06 7.47
CA ASN A 140 -6.30 -3.71 7.94
C ASN A 140 -7.22 -2.65 7.29
N THR A 141 -8.47 -3.00 6.99
CA THR A 141 -9.46 -2.13 6.33
C THR A 141 -10.58 -1.81 7.29
N ASP A 142 -11.02 -0.56 7.30
CA ASP A 142 -12.10 -0.07 8.18
C ASP A 142 -13.48 -0.20 7.53
N ILE A 143 -13.54 -0.62 6.26
CA ILE A 143 -14.78 -0.81 5.51
C ILE A 143 -15.84 -1.64 6.26
N PRO A 144 -15.52 -2.78 6.93
CA PRO A 144 -16.51 -3.55 7.68
C PRO A 144 -17.14 -2.74 8.82
N ASP A 145 -16.34 -1.95 9.52
CA ASP A 145 -16.77 -1.17 10.69
C ASP A 145 -17.61 0.00 10.21
N ILE A 146 -17.17 0.73 9.18
CA ILE A 146 -17.96 1.78 8.50
C ILE A 146 -19.28 1.23 7.96
N ALA A 147 -19.32 -0.01 7.46
CA ALA A 147 -20.52 -0.61 6.91
C ALA A 147 -21.54 -1.06 7.96
N THR A 148 -21.10 -1.35 9.18
CA THR A 148 -21.94 -2.02 10.20
C THR A 148 -22.23 -1.14 11.41
N GLU A 149 -21.32 -0.23 11.75
CA GLU A 149 -21.43 0.63 12.91
C GLU A 149 -22.06 1.98 12.57
N ASP A 150 -22.80 2.57 13.51
CA ASP A 150 -23.34 3.94 13.38
C ASP A 150 -22.32 5.00 13.78
N ARG A 151 -21.26 4.60 14.49
CA ARG A 151 -20.15 5.44 14.94
C ARG A 151 -18.87 4.63 14.99
N ILE A 152 -17.74 5.24 14.68
CA ILE A 152 -16.40 4.65 14.83
C ILE A 152 -15.76 5.26 16.08
N VAL A 153 -15.10 4.44 16.89
CA VAL A 153 -14.37 4.90 18.08
C VAL A 153 -12.89 4.63 17.87
N GLU A 154 -12.07 5.67 17.99
CA GLU A 154 -10.61 5.55 18.03
C GLU A 154 -10.08 5.82 19.44
N ASP A 155 -9.24 4.91 19.90
CA ASP A 155 -8.49 5.01 21.14
C ASP A 155 -7.11 5.60 20.80
N TYR A 156 -6.89 6.88 21.14
CA TYR A 156 -5.57 7.49 21.00
C TYR A 156 -4.74 7.25 22.26
N ASP A 157 -3.73 6.38 22.14
CA ASP A 157 -2.70 6.21 23.17
C ASP A 157 -1.80 7.47 23.22
N SER A 158 -1.96 8.26 24.28
CA SER A 158 -1.34 9.58 24.42
C SER A 158 0.10 9.52 24.95
N ASP A 159 1.08 9.31 24.07
CA ASP A 159 2.50 9.60 24.39
C ASP A 159 2.94 10.99 23.88
N TYR A 160 2.03 11.79 23.30
CA TYR A 160 2.37 13.02 22.54
C TYR A 160 1.74 14.32 23.12
N ASP A 161 2.58 15.31 23.42
CA ASP A 161 2.22 16.67 23.91
C ASP A 161 1.40 17.53 22.91
N GLY A 162 0.97 16.97 21.77
CA GLY A 162 0.19 17.65 20.72
C GLY A 162 -1.33 17.60 20.92
N ILE A 163 -1.81 16.78 21.87
CA ILE A 163 -3.25 16.55 22.10
C ILE A 163 -3.96 17.81 22.61
N ASP A 164 -3.27 18.69 23.34
CA ASP A 164 -3.85 19.96 23.79
C ASP A 164 -4.31 20.85 22.61
N GLY A 165 -3.62 20.77 21.47
CA GLY A 165 -4.00 21.48 20.24
C GLY A 165 -5.22 20.86 19.56
N VAL A 166 -5.26 19.53 19.48
CA VAL A 166 -6.37 18.77 18.86
C VAL A 166 -7.66 18.89 19.68
N VAL A 167 -7.55 18.81 21.00
CA VAL A 167 -8.68 19.04 21.91
C VAL A 167 -9.19 20.48 21.76
N ALA A 168 -8.30 21.48 21.71
CA ALA A 168 -8.70 22.87 21.55
C ALA A 168 -9.33 23.17 20.18
N ASP A 169 -8.83 22.59 19.10
CA ASP A 169 -9.39 22.75 17.75
C ASP A 169 -10.73 22.01 17.60
N CYS A 170 -10.89 20.86 18.26
CA CYS A 170 -12.14 20.11 18.28
C CYS A 170 -13.19 20.79 19.17
N GLU A 171 -12.85 21.27 20.36
CA GLU A 171 -13.76 22.09 21.20
C GLU A 171 -14.26 23.35 20.48
N ALA A 172 -13.51 23.85 19.50
CA ALA A 172 -13.90 24.97 18.64
C ALA A 172 -14.81 24.57 17.46
N ALA A 173 -14.88 23.28 17.11
CA ALA A 173 -15.74 22.75 16.05
C ALA A 173 -17.15 22.42 16.56
N SER A 174 -18.15 22.51 15.68
CA SER A 174 -19.57 22.37 16.05
C SER A 174 -20.01 20.94 16.39
N ASP A 175 -19.15 19.95 16.21
CA ASP A 175 -19.50 18.52 16.24
C ASP A 175 -18.38 17.67 16.87
N CYS A 176 -17.91 18.08 18.05
CA CYS A 176 -16.85 17.38 18.77
C CYS A 176 -17.43 16.41 19.81
N SER A 177 -17.36 15.11 19.54
CA SER A 177 -17.76 14.04 20.46
C SER A 177 -16.56 13.33 21.08
N PHE A 178 -15.86 14.02 21.99
CA PHE A 178 -15.04 13.35 22.99
C PHE A 178 -15.94 12.79 24.09
N LEU A 179 -15.84 11.49 24.36
CA LEU A 179 -16.47 10.91 25.55
C LEU A 179 -15.50 11.06 26.73
N GLU A 180 -15.97 11.64 27.84
CA GLU A 180 -15.18 11.81 29.07
C GLU A 180 -14.57 10.47 29.50
N ALA A 181 -13.23 10.40 29.54
CA ALA A 181 -12.50 9.23 30.03
C ALA A 181 -12.55 9.17 31.56
N GLU A 182 -13.33 8.22 32.11
CA GLU A 182 -13.20 7.82 33.51
C GLU A 182 -12.16 6.69 33.64
N GLY A 183 -10.90 7.04 33.87
CA GLY A 183 -9.83 6.08 34.19
C GLY A 183 -8.46 6.76 34.21
N ASP A 184 -7.63 6.45 35.22
CA ASP A 184 -6.24 6.92 35.30
C ASP A 184 -5.44 6.55 34.02
N GLU A 185 -4.64 7.51 33.53
CA GLU A 185 -3.92 7.55 32.25
C GLU A 185 -4.81 8.03 31.07
N THR A 186 -4.41 9.11 30.41
CA THR A 186 -5.24 9.98 29.56
C THR A 186 -5.60 9.36 28.20
N GLU A 187 -6.36 8.27 28.20
CA GLU A 187 -6.93 7.66 27.00
C GLU A 187 -8.04 8.57 26.46
N VAL A 188 -7.78 9.25 25.33
CA VAL A 188 -8.79 10.10 24.68
C VAL A 188 -9.54 9.26 23.66
N THR A 189 -10.83 9.05 23.91
CA THR A 189 -11.72 8.33 22.99
C THR A 189 -12.46 9.33 22.10
N THR A 190 -12.23 9.24 20.78
CA THR A 190 -12.89 10.09 19.79
C THR A 190 -13.92 9.26 19.03
N ALA A 191 -15.18 9.70 19.02
CA ALA A 191 -16.24 9.03 18.28
C ALA A 191 -16.62 9.82 17.02
N TRP A 192 -16.70 9.16 15.87
CA TRP A 192 -17.08 9.73 14.58
C TRP A 192 -18.41 9.16 14.07
N GLU A 193 -19.37 10.02 13.71
CA GLU A 193 -20.66 9.54 13.17
C GLU A 193 -20.53 9.04 11.73
N VAL A 194 -21.12 7.88 11.44
CA VAL A 194 -21.14 7.31 10.10
C VAL A 194 -22.48 7.54 9.43
N GLY A 195 -22.48 8.37 8.40
CA GLY A 195 -23.68 8.68 7.63
C GLY A 195 -24.13 7.56 6.69
N SER A 196 -25.35 7.72 6.16
CA SER A 196 -25.95 6.74 5.24
C SER A 196 -25.26 6.64 3.88
N MET A 197 -24.54 7.68 3.46
CA MET A 197 -23.82 7.70 2.19
C MET A 197 -22.53 6.88 2.29
N GLU A 198 -21.82 7.03 3.40
CA GLU A 198 -20.59 6.34 3.78
C GLU A 198 -20.85 4.84 3.88
N LYS A 199 -21.94 4.44 4.55
CA LYS A 199 -22.40 3.04 4.61
C LYS A 199 -22.66 2.43 3.24
N ASN A 200 -23.34 3.17 2.35
CA ASN A 200 -23.62 2.69 1.01
C ASN A 200 -22.35 2.47 0.18
N LEU A 201 -21.37 3.37 0.30
CA LEU A 201 -20.06 3.24 -0.33
C LEU A 201 -19.26 2.08 0.27
N ALA A 202 -19.31 1.88 1.59
CA ALA A 202 -18.68 0.75 2.26
C ALA A 202 -19.26 -0.59 1.78
N TYR A 203 -20.58 -0.70 1.59
CA TYR A 203 -21.20 -1.89 0.98
C TYR A 203 -20.75 -2.13 -0.46
N ILE A 204 -20.53 -1.06 -1.25
CA ILE A 204 -19.97 -1.19 -2.60
C ILE A 204 -18.52 -1.73 -2.51
N GLY A 205 -17.71 -1.22 -1.59
CA GLY A 205 -16.36 -1.73 -1.31
C GLY A 205 -16.37 -3.23 -0.96
N LEU A 206 -17.21 -3.63 0.00
CA LEU A 206 -17.42 -5.02 0.42
C LEU A 206 -17.85 -5.94 -0.74
N ALA A 207 -18.58 -5.43 -1.73
CA ALA A 207 -18.98 -6.20 -2.90
C ALA A 207 -17.89 -6.27 -3.98
N ILE A 208 -17.20 -5.15 -4.25
CA ILE A 208 -16.20 -5.06 -5.32
C ILE A 208 -15.00 -5.96 -5.06
N LEU A 209 -14.53 -6.03 -3.82
CA LEU A 209 -13.35 -6.83 -3.45
C LEU A 209 -13.51 -8.33 -3.78
N PRO A 210 -14.50 -9.06 -3.25
CA PRO A 210 -14.68 -10.48 -3.55
C PRO A 210 -15.01 -10.72 -5.02
N LEU A 211 -15.78 -9.84 -5.67
CA LEU A 211 -16.06 -9.95 -7.11
C LEU A 211 -14.78 -9.83 -7.95
N SER A 212 -13.88 -8.93 -7.58
CA SER A 212 -12.58 -8.76 -8.25
C SER A 212 -11.67 -9.97 -8.04
N ILE A 213 -11.64 -10.54 -6.84
CA ILE A 213 -10.89 -11.77 -6.54
C ILE A 213 -11.45 -12.96 -7.34
N ILE A 214 -12.77 -13.15 -7.35
CA ILE A 214 -13.44 -14.22 -8.11
C ILE A 214 -13.16 -14.05 -9.61
N ALA A 215 -13.22 -12.82 -10.12
CA ALA A 215 -12.90 -12.51 -11.51
C ALA A 215 -11.45 -12.87 -11.86
N LEU A 216 -10.49 -12.51 -11.01
CA LEU A 216 -9.07 -12.85 -11.19
C LEU A 216 -8.86 -14.37 -11.18
N ILE A 217 -9.38 -15.07 -10.15
CA ILE A 217 -9.24 -16.52 -10.01
C ILE A 217 -9.89 -17.23 -11.18
N GLY A 218 -11.16 -16.92 -11.47
CA GLY A 218 -11.91 -17.60 -12.52
C GLY A 218 -11.34 -17.34 -13.91
N ARG A 219 -10.70 -16.19 -14.16
CA ARG A 219 -9.97 -15.97 -15.41
C ARG A 219 -8.64 -16.71 -15.44
N ALA A 220 -7.90 -16.74 -14.33
CA ALA A 220 -6.64 -17.47 -14.22
C ALA A 220 -6.83 -19.00 -14.35
N SER A 221 -7.95 -19.54 -13.85
CA SER A 221 -8.28 -20.98 -13.94
C SER A 221 -8.99 -21.37 -15.23
N GLY A 222 -9.27 -20.43 -16.13
CA GLY A 222 -10.07 -20.67 -17.34
C GLY A 222 -11.53 -21.02 -17.07
N SER A 223 -12.03 -20.78 -15.85
CA SER A 223 -13.41 -21.10 -15.45
C SER A 223 -14.42 -20.00 -15.78
N LEU A 224 -13.96 -18.78 -16.09
CA LEU A 224 -14.77 -17.65 -16.52
C LEU A 224 -14.39 -17.21 -17.94
N GLU A 225 -15.32 -17.37 -18.88
CA GLU A 225 -15.19 -16.88 -20.26
C GLU A 225 -16.12 -15.70 -20.52
N ILE A 226 -15.88 -14.59 -19.80
CA ILE A 226 -16.57 -13.32 -20.04
C ILE A 226 -15.65 -12.45 -20.90
N GLY A 227 -16.01 -12.24 -22.17
CA GLY A 227 -15.16 -11.56 -23.15
C GLY A 227 -14.72 -10.13 -22.77
N SER A 228 -15.54 -9.42 -21.99
CA SER A 228 -15.23 -8.06 -21.51
C SER A 228 -14.42 -8.02 -20.21
N LEU A 229 -14.40 -9.10 -19.43
CA LEU A 229 -13.75 -9.14 -18.13
C LEU A 229 -12.27 -9.53 -18.33
N THR A 230 -11.36 -8.56 -18.34
CA THR A 230 -9.91 -8.83 -18.41
C THR A 230 -9.32 -8.91 -16.99
N PRO A 231 -8.19 -9.63 -16.78
CA PRO A 231 -7.49 -9.59 -15.50
C PRO A 231 -7.12 -8.17 -15.07
N THR A 232 -6.77 -7.30 -16.02
CA THR A 232 -6.55 -5.87 -15.77
C THR A 232 -7.81 -5.19 -15.25
N LEU A 233 -8.99 -5.43 -15.84
CA LEU A 233 -10.25 -4.85 -15.37
C LEU A 233 -10.62 -5.33 -13.97
N ALA A 234 -10.39 -6.61 -13.67
CA ALA A 234 -10.54 -7.14 -12.32
C ALA A 234 -9.54 -6.52 -11.35
N GLY A 235 -8.30 -6.26 -11.79
CA GLY A 235 -7.31 -5.49 -11.03
C GLY A 235 -7.71 -4.05 -10.75
N VAL A 236 -8.42 -3.38 -11.68
CA VAL A 236 -8.97 -2.03 -11.44
C VAL A 236 -10.01 -2.05 -10.33
N GLY A 237 -10.92 -3.03 -10.33
CA GLY A 237 -11.87 -3.21 -9.24
C GLY A 237 -11.18 -3.45 -7.90
N LEU A 238 -10.17 -4.32 -7.89
CA LEU A 238 -9.38 -4.63 -6.70
C LEU A 238 -8.67 -3.40 -6.13
N VAL A 239 -8.02 -2.61 -6.98
CA VAL A 239 -7.35 -1.38 -6.56
C VAL A 239 -8.36 -0.32 -6.11
N GLY A 240 -9.51 -0.25 -6.78
CA GLY A 240 -10.61 0.64 -6.42
C GLY A 240 -11.15 0.39 -5.01
N PHE A 241 -11.09 -0.85 -4.50
CA PHE A 241 -11.42 -1.14 -3.11
C PHE A 241 -10.52 -0.37 -2.13
N PHE A 242 -9.20 -0.34 -2.35
CA PHE A 242 -8.29 0.40 -1.47
C PHE A 242 -8.58 1.90 -1.49
N TRP A 243 -8.95 2.45 -2.65
CA TRP A 243 -9.34 3.86 -2.74
C TRP A 243 -10.65 4.14 -1.99
N ILE A 244 -11.63 3.23 -2.06
CA ILE A 244 -12.88 3.37 -1.31
C ILE A 244 -12.58 3.36 0.19
N ASP A 245 -11.73 2.45 0.65
CA ASP A 245 -11.33 2.32 2.05
C ASP A 245 -10.72 3.63 2.57
N THR A 246 -9.62 4.07 1.94
CA THR A 246 -8.92 5.31 2.32
C THR A 246 -9.80 6.55 2.24
N ILE A 247 -10.63 6.67 1.19
CA ILE A 247 -11.52 7.82 1.04
C ILE A 247 -12.58 7.83 2.14
N LEU A 248 -13.19 6.67 2.43
CA LEU A 248 -14.22 6.58 3.46
C LEU A 248 -13.65 6.86 4.83
N TRP A 249 -12.49 6.30 5.13
CA TRP A 249 -11.78 6.57 6.36
C TRP A 249 -11.58 8.07 6.54
N ASN A 250 -10.92 8.74 5.59
CA ASN A 250 -10.68 10.18 5.68
C ASN A 250 -11.94 11.03 5.70
N MET A 251 -12.99 10.64 4.98
CA MET A 251 -14.26 11.37 5.04
C MET A 251 -14.86 11.30 6.43
N VAL A 252 -14.75 10.15 7.11
CA VAL A 252 -15.31 9.93 8.44
C VAL A 252 -14.44 10.57 9.53
N THR A 253 -13.12 10.43 9.45
CA THR A 253 -12.20 10.81 10.55
C THR A 253 -11.46 12.13 10.33
N HIS A 254 -11.31 12.60 9.10
CA HIS A 254 -10.49 13.79 8.77
C HIS A 254 -11.25 14.87 7.99
N ALA A 255 -12.56 14.68 7.74
CA ALA A 255 -13.42 15.62 7.02
C ALA A 255 -12.85 16.13 5.68
N GLY A 256 -12.09 15.29 4.94
CA GLY A 256 -11.37 15.75 3.76
C GLY A 256 -10.61 14.68 2.98
N ILE A 257 -9.71 15.11 2.10
CA ILE A 257 -8.73 14.25 1.42
C ILE A 257 -7.38 14.60 2.03
N ASN A 258 -6.75 13.62 2.68
CA ASN A 258 -5.38 13.74 3.18
C ASN A 258 -4.39 13.52 2.01
N LEU A 259 -3.42 14.43 1.84
CA LEU A 259 -2.40 14.34 0.79
C LEU A 259 -1.38 13.22 1.06
N GLU A 260 -1.28 12.78 2.31
CA GLU A 260 -0.48 11.63 2.69
C GLU A 260 -0.98 10.35 2.00
N ASP A 261 -2.28 10.21 1.75
CA ASP A 261 -2.83 9.05 1.06
C ASP A 261 -2.49 8.96 -0.44
N LEU A 262 -1.79 9.96 -0.98
CA LEU A 262 -1.26 9.89 -2.33
C LEU A 262 -0.24 8.75 -2.53
N PHE A 263 0.30 8.15 -1.45
CA PHE A 263 1.07 6.91 -1.53
C PHE A 263 0.30 5.76 -2.20
N LEU A 264 -1.03 5.81 -2.16
CA LEU A 264 -1.88 4.79 -2.74
C LEU A 264 -1.82 4.81 -4.28
N LEU A 265 -1.50 5.94 -4.92
CA LEU A 265 -1.31 6.02 -6.38
C LEU A 265 -0.18 5.12 -6.89
N PRO A 266 1.07 5.24 -6.39
CA PRO A 266 2.13 4.35 -6.82
C PRO A 266 1.87 2.90 -6.39
N VAL A 267 1.32 2.63 -5.20
CA VAL A 267 0.93 1.27 -4.78
C VAL A 267 -0.06 0.65 -5.78
N SER A 268 -1.11 1.39 -6.13
CA SER A 268 -2.11 1.03 -7.15
C SER A 268 -1.46 0.67 -8.48
N GLY A 269 -0.50 1.48 -8.93
CA GLY A 269 0.27 1.24 -10.15
C GLY A 269 1.07 -0.06 -10.09
N VAL A 270 1.75 -0.32 -8.97
CA VAL A 270 2.53 -1.56 -8.75
C VAL A 270 1.64 -2.78 -8.83
N ILE A 271 0.51 -2.78 -8.11
CA ILE A 271 -0.42 -3.91 -8.05
C ILE A 271 -1.07 -4.13 -9.42
N LEU A 272 -1.59 -3.08 -10.05
CA LEU A 272 -2.29 -3.20 -11.33
C LEU A 272 -1.37 -3.71 -12.45
N MET A 273 -0.14 -3.17 -12.55
CA MET A 273 0.82 -3.66 -13.52
C MET A 273 1.24 -5.10 -13.21
N SER A 274 1.46 -5.45 -11.94
CA SER A 274 1.81 -6.83 -11.60
C SER A 274 0.70 -7.83 -11.92
N ILE A 275 -0.57 -7.50 -11.66
CA ILE A 275 -1.72 -8.30 -12.08
C ILE A 275 -1.71 -8.48 -13.60
N HIS A 276 -1.42 -7.41 -14.35
CA HIS A 276 -1.27 -7.50 -15.79
C HIS A 276 -0.16 -8.51 -16.17
N GLY A 277 1.06 -8.36 -15.65
CA GLY A 277 2.16 -9.28 -15.97
C GLY A 277 1.88 -10.74 -15.60
N LEU A 278 1.25 -10.99 -14.45
CA LEU A 278 0.92 -12.34 -13.99
C LEU A 278 -0.11 -13.03 -14.88
N TYR A 279 -1.20 -12.33 -15.23
CA TYR A 279 -2.41 -12.95 -15.76
C TYR A 279 -2.72 -12.63 -17.23
N THR A 280 -2.03 -11.71 -17.89
CA THR A 280 -2.25 -11.38 -19.32
C THR A 280 -1.14 -11.84 -20.24
N LEU A 281 0.11 -11.89 -19.77
CA LEU A 281 1.22 -12.40 -20.56
C LEU A 281 1.11 -13.93 -20.66
N PRO A 282 1.31 -14.54 -21.85
CA PRO A 282 1.34 -15.99 -21.96
C PRO A 282 2.38 -16.56 -21.01
N LEU A 283 2.12 -17.75 -20.46
CA LEU A 283 3.19 -18.54 -19.85
C LEU A 283 4.29 -18.64 -20.91
N SER A 284 5.48 -18.10 -20.65
CA SER A 284 6.62 -18.60 -21.42
C SER A 284 6.66 -20.08 -21.10
N ASP A 285 6.32 -20.91 -22.08
CA ASP A 285 6.52 -22.35 -21.98
C ASP A 285 7.95 -22.55 -21.49
N SER A 286 8.07 -23.12 -20.30
CA SER A 286 9.37 -23.54 -19.79
C SER A 286 9.80 -24.70 -20.66
N GLN A 287 10.67 -24.39 -21.61
CA GLN A 287 11.76 -25.30 -22.00
C GLN A 287 12.83 -25.28 -20.91
#